data_AF-A0A968MYP7-F1
#
_entry.id   AF-A0A968MYP7-F1
#
_cell.length_a   1.000
_cell.length_b   1.000
_cell.length_c   1.000
_cell.angle_alpha   90.00
_cell.angle_beta   90.00
_cell.angle_gamma   90.00
#
_symmetry.space_group_name_H-M   'P 1'
#
loop_
_entity.id
_entity.type
_entity.pdbx_description
1 polymer ?
#
loop_
_entity_poly.entity_id
_entity_poly.type
_entity_poly.pdbx_seq_one_letter_code
_entity_poly.pdbx_strand_id
1 'polypeptide(L)'
;MRLIFTILFVSLFTFTFTYGQIPDSLSKKVDAIFAEYDKTNSPGCALAILKDGKIIYKRGYGMSNMEYNIAITPTSIFHIASISKQFTAAAIVRLSLEGKLSLNDDIRKYIPEVPDFGHKITFKNLIHHTSGIRDQWILQRLAGWRADDLVTEKIFLTC
;
A
#
# COMPACT_ATOMS: atom_id res chain seq x y z
N MET A 1 25.32 -59.39 -6.96
CA MET A 1 25.85 -58.04 -6.64
C MET A 1 25.60 -57.00 -7.75
N ARG A 2 24.46 -57.04 -8.46
CA ARG A 2 24.13 -56.07 -9.54
C ARG A 2 22.66 -55.62 -9.61
N LEU A 3 21.83 -55.98 -8.63
CA LEU A 3 20.40 -55.58 -8.61
C LEU A 3 19.97 -54.76 -7.38
N ILE A 4 20.87 -54.49 -6.43
CA ILE A 4 20.54 -53.70 -5.23
C ILE A 4 20.86 -52.21 -5.42
N PHE A 5 21.69 -51.84 -6.41
CA PHE A 5 22.10 -50.46 -6.65
C PHE A 5 21.08 -49.62 -7.44
N THR A 6 20.11 -50.23 -8.13
CA THR A 6 19.14 -49.49 -8.95
C THR A 6 17.97 -48.92 -8.13
N ILE A 7 17.72 -49.44 -6.92
CA ILE A 7 16.60 -48.99 -6.08
C ILE A 7 16.98 -47.70 -5.30
N LEU A 8 18.26 -47.38 -5.18
CA LEU A 8 18.71 -46.24 -4.37
C LEU A 8 18.66 -44.87 -5.09
N PHE A 9 18.32 -44.82 -6.38
CA PHE A 9 18.31 -43.57 -7.15
C PHE A 9 16.89 -42.97 -7.35
N VAL A 10 15.85 -43.65 -6.88
CA VAL A 10 14.44 -43.20 -7.00
C VAL A 10 13.85 -42.75 -5.65
N SER A 11 14.70 -42.41 -4.68
CA SER A 11 14.30 -41.51 -3.58
C SER A 11 14.42 -40.06 -4.07
N LEU A 12 13.79 -39.76 -5.20
CA LEU A 12 13.60 -38.41 -5.69
C LEU A 12 12.84 -37.68 -4.59
N PHE A 13 13.48 -36.66 -4.02
CA PHE A 13 12.93 -35.70 -3.09
C PHE A 13 11.59 -35.18 -3.64
N THR A 14 10.48 -35.81 -3.25
CA THR A 14 9.14 -35.25 -3.46
C THR A 14 8.98 -34.15 -2.43
N PHE A 15 9.65 -33.03 -2.69
CA PHE A 15 9.35 -31.76 -2.05
C PHE A 15 7.96 -31.36 -2.55
N THR A 16 6.94 -31.92 -1.91
CA THR A 16 5.58 -31.47 -2.07
C THR A 16 5.55 -30.05 -1.51
N PHE A 17 5.61 -29.07 -2.41
CA PHE A 17 5.22 -27.71 -2.10
C PHE A 17 3.73 -27.74 -1.77
N THR A 18 3.41 -28.02 -0.51
CA THR A 18 2.11 -27.70 0.03
C THR A 18 2.01 -26.18 0.05
N TYR A 19 1.34 -25.63 -0.96
CA TYR A 19 0.77 -24.29 -0.82
C TYR A 19 -0.12 -24.35 0.42
N GLY A 20 0.29 -23.66 1.48
CA GLY A 20 -0.46 -23.58 2.72
C GLY A 20 -1.79 -22.88 2.47
N GLN A 21 -2.78 -23.62 1.97
CA GLN A 21 -4.16 -23.22 2.09
C GLN A 21 -4.51 -23.29 3.57
N ILE A 22 -5.10 -22.23 4.06
CA ILE A 22 -5.59 -22.22 5.44
C ILE A 22 -6.66 -23.30 5.56
N PRO A 23 -6.83 -23.96 6.72
CA PRO A 23 -8.01 -24.76 6.97
C PRO A 23 -9.28 -24.07 6.44
N ASP A 24 -10.12 -24.80 5.70
CA ASP A 24 -11.37 -24.29 5.10
C ASP A 24 -12.23 -23.48 6.08
N SER A 25 -12.08 -23.75 7.39
CA SER A 25 -12.73 -23.02 8.46
C SER A 25 -12.32 -21.54 8.57
N LEU A 26 -11.09 -21.14 8.22
CA LEU A 26 -10.71 -19.72 8.22
C LEU A 26 -11.21 -19.01 6.97
N SER A 27 -11.05 -19.61 5.78
CA SER A 27 -11.55 -19.02 4.54
C SER A 27 -13.04 -18.71 4.64
N LYS A 28 -13.85 -19.66 5.13
CA LYS A 28 -15.29 -19.45 5.37
C LYS A 28 -15.58 -18.34 6.37
N LYS A 29 -14.78 -18.21 7.43
CA LYS A 29 -14.93 -17.12 8.42
C LYS A 29 -14.62 -15.76 7.81
N VAL A 30 -13.57 -15.68 6.99
CA VAL A 30 -13.19 -14.45 6.28
C VAL A 30 -14.27 -14.11 5.27
N ASP A 31 -14.71 -15.07 4.45
CA ASP A 31 -15.77 -14.87 3.47
C ASP A 31 -17.07 -14.37 4.11
N ALA A 32 -17.42 -14.89 5.30
CA ALA A 32 -18.61 -14.45 6.03
C ALA A 32 -18.55 -12.98 6.47
N ILE A 33 -17.37 -12.44 6.78
CA ILE A 33 -17.18 -11.03 7.13
C ILE A 33 -17.45 -10.13 5.93
N PHE A 34 -17.05 -10.56 4.73
CA PHE A 34 -17.15 -9.77 3.51
C PHE A 34 -18.37 -10.10 2.64
N ALA A 35 -19.26 -10.99 3.11
CA ALA A 35 -20.42 -11.45 2.36
C ALA A 35 -21.38 -10.32 1.93
N GLU A 36 -21.43 -9.22 2.68
CA GLU A 36 -22.22 -8.05 2.30
C GLU A 36 -21.73 -7.39 0.99
N TYR A 37 -20.42 -7.38 0.78
CA TYR A 37 -19.74 -6.79 -0.38
C TYR A 37 -19.62 -7.76 -1.56
N ASP A 38 -19.80 -9.06 -1.32
CA ASP A 38 -19.64 -10.13 -2.32
C ASP A 38 -20.86 -10.28 -3.24
N LYS A 39 -21.28 -9.16 -3.85
CA LYS A 39 -22.48 -9.07 -4.69
C LYS A 39 -22.16 -8.37 -6.00
N THR A 40 -22.94 -8.65 -7.03
CA THR A 40 -22.76 -8.04 -8.35
C THR A 40 -23.24 -6.59 -8.42
N ASN A 41 -24.03 -6.14 -7.45
CA ASN A 41 -24.56 -4.78 -7.34
C ASN A 41 -23.89 -3.98 -6.21
N SER A 42 -22.69 -4.37 -5.79
CA SER A 42 -21.95 -3.71 -4.72
C SER A 42 -20.53 -3.39 -5.18
N PRO A 43 -19.99 -2.20 -4.82
CA PRO A 43 -18.54 -2.05 -4.78
C PRO A 43 -17.97 -3.01 -3.72
N GLY A 44 -16.66 -3.23 -3.74
CA GLY A 44 -16.04 -4.08 -2.74
C GLY A 44 -14.55 -3.84 -2.58
N CYS A 45 -13.83 -4.89 -2.21
CA CYS A 45 -12.43 -4.80 -1.83
C CYS A 45 -11.63 -6.05 -2.21
N ALA A 46 -10.32 -5.88 -2.35
CA ALA A 46 -9.37 -6.99 -2.37
C ALA A 46 -8.74 -7.16 -1.00
N LEU A 47 -8.63 -8.41 -0.53
CA LEU A 47 -8.04 -8.77 0.76
C LEU A 47 -6.90 -9.77 0.54
N ALA A 48 -5.82 -9.61 1.28
CA ALA A 48 -4.79 -10.63 1.46
C ALA A 48 -4.43 -10.75 2.95
N ILE A 49 -4.23 -11.98 3.42
CA ILE A 49 -3.75 -12.28 4.78
C ILE A 49 -2.38 -12.93 4.64
N LEU A 50 -1.40 -12.34 5.31
CA LEU A 50 -0.03 -12.82 5.36
C LEU A 50 0.28 -13.38 6.75
N LYS A 51 0.91 -14.54 6.79
CA LYS A 51 1.43 -15.17 8.02
C LYS A 51 2.77 -15.79 7.71
N ASP A 52 3.77 -15.54 8.56
CA ASP A 52 5.13 -16.08 8.43
C ASP A 52 5.75 -15.81 7.04
N GLY A 53 5.56 -14.59 6.54
CA GLY A 53 6.07 -14.15 5.23
C GLY A 53 5.34 -14.74 4.02
N LYS A 54 4.29 -15.54 4.22
CA LYS A 54 3.52 -16.18 3.15
C LYS A 54 2.10 -15.65 3.11
N ILE A 55 1.58 -15.45 1.90
CA ILE A 55 0.15 -15.19 1.70
C ILE A 55 -0.58 -16.51 1.95
N ILE A 56 -1.44 -16.53 2.96
CA ILE A 56 -2.25 -17.69 3.34
C ILE A 56 -3.69 -17.56 2.83
N TYR A 57 -4.15 -16.33 2.57
CA TYR A 57 -5.45 -16.04 1.97
C TYR A 57 -5.32 -14.86 1.02
N LYS A 58 -5.99 -14.90 -0.13
CA LYS A 58 -6.22 -13.70 -0.95
C LYS A 58 -7.51 -13.85 -1.75
N ARG A 59 -8.33 -12.81 -1.79
CA ARG A 59 -9.60 -12.82 -2.51
C ARG A 59 -10.05 -11.40 -2.86
N GLY A 60 -10.81 -11.25 -3.93
CA GLY A 60 -11.60 -10.06 -4.24
C GLY A 60 -13.08 -10.29 -3.96
N TYR A 61 -13.75 -9.25 -3.49
CA TYR A 61 -15.17 -9.21 -3.18
C TYR A 61 -15.82 -8.05 -3.94
N GLY A 62 -17.01 -8.28 -4.51
CA GLY A 62 -17.77 -7.24 -5.20
C GLY A 62 -17.19 -6.83 -6.55
N MET A 63 -17.60 -5.67 -7.04
CA MET A 63 -17.28 -5.17 -8.39
C MET A 63 -16.26 -4.02 -8.35
N SER A 64 -15.28 -4.07 -9.26
CA SER A 64 -14.36 -2.96 -9.52
C SER A 64 -14.99 -1.95 -10.47
N ASN A 65 -15.92 -2.41 -11.30
CA ASN A 65 -16.77 -1.59 -12.14
C ASN A 65 -18.15 -2.26 -12.26
N MET A 66 -19.20 -1.57 -11.80
CA MET A 66 -20.55 -2.13 -11.76
C MET A 66 -21.23 -2.06 -13.13
N GLU A 67 -20.97 -0.99 -13.90
CA GLU A 67 -21.54 -0.76 -15.23
C GLU A 67 -21.15 -1.87 -16.22
N TYR A 68 -19.91 -2.34 -16.14
CA TYR A 68 -19.35 -3.40 -16.99
C TYR A 68 -19.31 -4.77 -16.29
N ASN A 69 -19.86 -4.90 -15.08
CA ASN A 69 -19.85 -6.13 -14.29
C ASN A 69 -18.44 -6.75 -14.13
N ILE A 70 -17.43 -5.91 -13.88
CA ILE A 70 -16.05 -6.36 -13.68
C ILE A 70 -15.84 -6.64 -12.20
N ALA A 71 -15.61 -7.90 -11.85
CA ALA A 71 -15.36 -8.32 -10.48
C ALA A 71 -13.98 -7.86 -9.98
N ILE A 72 -13.89 -7.56 -8.68
CA ILE A 72 -12.60 -7.37 -8.02
C ILE A 72 -11.87 -8.70 -7.95
N THR A 73 -10.59 -8.70 -8.28
CA THR A 73 -9.69 -9.83 -8.10
C THR A 73 -8.52 -9.42 -7.21
N PRO A 74 -7.73 -10.38 -6.68
CA PRO A 74 -6.49 -10.05 -5.97
C PRO A 74 -5.45 -9.27 -6.78
N THR A 75 -5.64 -9.12 -8.10
CA THR A 75 -4.75 -8.36 -8.99
C THR A 75 -5.39 -7.07 -9.51
N SER A 76 -6.60 -6.72 -9.06
CA SER A 76 -7.21 -5.42 -9.36
C SER A 76 -6.35 -4.28 -8.82
N ILE A 77 -6.21 -3.21 -9.60
CA ILE A 77 -5.42 -2.03 -9.23
C ILE A 77 -6.31 -1.03 -8.50
N PHE A 78 -5.81 -0.47 -7.40
CA PHE A 78 -6.51 0.53 -6.59
C PHE A 78 -5.68 1.80 -6.42
N HIS A 79 -6.35 2.94 -6.30
CA HIS A 79 -5.73 4.16 -5.81
C HIS A 79 -5.55 4.05 -4.28
N ILE A 80 -4.33 3.83 -3.82
CA ILE A 80 -4.04 3.54 -2.40
C ILE A 80 -3.93 4.80 -1.50
N ALA A 81 -4.11 5.99 -2.07
CA ALA A 81 -4.11 7.28 -1.38
C ALA A 81 -2.95 7.43 -0.37
N SER A 82 -3.25 7.71 0.91
CA SER A 82 -2.23 7.94 1.94
C SER A 82 -1.33 6.76 2.25
N ILE A 83 -1.67 5.53 1.83
CA ILE A 83 -0.77 4.38 1.95
C ILE A 83 0.53 4.61 1.15
N SER A 84 0.48 5.41 0.07
CA SER A 84 1.66 5.82 -0.71
C SER A 84 2.76 6.48 0.14
N LYS A 85 2.41 7.14 1.26
CA LYS A 85 3.38 7.85 2.12
C LYS A 85 4.44 6.90 2.69
N GLN A 86 4.08 5.65 2.98
CA GLN A 86 5.03 4.66 3.52
C GLN A 86 6.14 4.34 2.51
N PHE A 87 5.81 4.28 1.22
CA PHE A 87 6.77 4.07 0.14
C PHE A 87 7.70 5.27 -0.03
N THR A 88 7.15 6.49 0.02
CA THR A 88 7.96 7.72 -0.01
C THR A 88 8.90 7.80 1.20
N ALA A 89 8.42 7.49 2.40
CA ALA A 89 9.25 7.46 3.61
C ALA A 89 10.36 6.40 3.50
N ALA A 90 10.06 5.21 2.97
CA ALA A 90 11.06 4.17 2.74
C ALA A 90 12.13 4.62 1.73
N ALA A 91 11.75 5.32 0.66
CA ALA A 91 12.70 5.89 -0.30
C ALA A 91 13.63 6.92 0.35
N ILE A 92 13.09 7.81 1.19
CA ILE A 92 13.88 8.81 1.94
C ILE A 92 14.87 8.11 2.90
N VAL A 93 14.40 7.13 3.67
CA VAL A 93 15.26 6.36 4.59
C VAL A 93 16.34 5.61 3.82
N ARG A 94 16.01 5.02 2.66
CA ARG A 94 16.98 4.34 1.80
C ARG A 94 18.08 5.31 1.32
N LEU A 95 17.72 6.50 0.86
CA LEU A 95 18.68 7.53 0.47
C LEU A 95 19.58 7.94 1.65
N SER A 96 19.01 7.97 2.87
CA SER A 96 19.79 8.27 4.06
C SER A 96 20.79 7.17 4.42
N LEU A 97 20.37 5.90 4.32
CA LEU A 97 21.27 4.74 4.51
C LEU A 97 22.37 4.68 3.45
N GLU A 98 22.13 5.20 2.25
CA GLU A 98 23.14 5.35 1.18
C GLU A 98 24.05 6.57 1.38
N GLY A 99 23.85 7.37 2.43
CA GLY A 99 24.65 8.58 2.70
C GLY A 99 24.36 9.76 1.77
N LYS A 100 23.30 9.70 0.95
CA LYS A 100 22.93 10.77 0.00
C LYS A 100 22.26 11.96 0.69
N LEU A 101 21.64 11.73 1.85
CA LEU A 101 21.08 12.75 2.72
C LEU A 101 21.12 12.34 4.18
N SER A 102 21.04 13.31 5.09
CA SER A 102 20.75 13.04 6.50
C SER A 102 19.28 13.30 6.79
N LEU A 103 18.63 12.45 7.61
CA LEU A 103 17.27 12.73 8.08
C LEU A 103 17.15 14.04 8.88
N ASN A 104 18.28 14.56 9.38
CA ASN A 104 18.36 15.82 10.13
C ASN A 104 18.79 17.01 9.24
N ASP A 105 19.00 16.79 7.95
CA ASP A 105 19.25 17.90 7.02
C ASP A 105 18.02 18.80 6.92
N ASP A 106 18.25 20.09 6.70
CA ASP A 106 17.19 21.00 6.30
C ASP A 106 16.71 20.63 4.89
N ILE A 107 15.39 20.56 4.68
CA ILE A 107 14.81 20.22 3.38
C ILE A 107 15.16 21.25 2.29
N ARG A 108 15.36 22.52 2.67
CA ARG A 108 15.68 23.60 1.72
C ARG A 108 17.08 23.47 1.10
N LYS A 109 17.95 22.64 1.69
CA LYS A 109 19.23 22.22 1.08
C LYS A 109 19.01 21.46 -0.23
N TYR A 110 17.89 20.74 -0.33
CA TYR A 110 17.56 19.87 -1.47
C TYR A 110 16.44 20.43 -2.34
N ILE A 111 15.56 21.25 -1.75
CA ILE A 111 14.38 21.83 -2.40
C ILE A 111 14.34 23.34 -2.08
N PRO A 112 15.24 24.14 -2.70
CA PRO A 112 15.43 25.55 -2.35
C PRO A 112 14.20 26.43 -2.59
N GLU A 113 13.26 26.00 -3.43
CA GLU A 113 12.00 26.66 -3.72
C GLU A 113 10.98 26.58 -2.57
N VAL A 114 11.19 25.71 -1.57
CA VAL A 114 10.31 25.65 -0.39
C VAL A 114 10.41 26.96 0.39
N PRO A 115 9.28 27.62 0.70
CA PRO A 115 9.27 28.85 1.48
C PRO A 115 9.98 28.72 2.83
N ASP A 116 10.49 29.85 3.33
CA ASP A 116 10.98 29.91 4.70
C ASP A 116 9.82 29.95 5.69
N PHE A 117 9.68 28.88 6.49
CA PHE A 117 8.65 28.81 7.53
C PHE A 117 9.12 29.43 8.87
N GLY A 118 10.31 30.04 8.92
CA GLY A 118 10.87 30.69 10.11
C GLY A 118 11.58 29.73 11.07
N HIS A 119 11.63 28.44 10.75
CA HIS A 119 12.34 27.41 11.51
C HIS A 119 12.85 26.31 10.58
N LYS A 120 13.86 25.58 11.05
CA LYS A 120 14.43 24.43 10.33
C LYS A 120 13.40 23.31 10.23
N ILE A 121 13.13 22.86 9.01
CA ILE A 121 12.29 21.68 8.74
C ILE A 121 13.19 20.57 8.19
N THR A 122 13.14 19.39 8.82
CA THR A 122 13.94 18.24 8.42
C THR A 122 13.14 17.15 7.73
N PHE A 123 13.81 16.24 7.01
CA PHE A 123 13.16 15.02 6.50
C PHE A 123 12.53 14.20 7.63
N LYS A 124 13.16 14.15 8.82
CA LYS A 124 12.59 13.53 10.01
C LYS A 124 11.27 14.17 10.42
N ASN A 125 11.13 15.49 10.31
CA ASN A 125 9.86 16.16 10.58
C ASN A 125 8.78 15.76 9.56
N LEU A 126 9.13 15.70 8.28
CA LEU A 126 8.18 15.38 7.21
C LEU A 126 7.62 13.95 7.35
N ILE A 127 8.47 12.94 7.57
CA ILE A 127 8.03 11.53 7.69
C ILE A 127 7.23 11.26 8.96
N HIS A 128 7.33 12.11 9.99
CA HIS A 128 6.60 11.98 11.26
C HIS A 128 5.48 13.01 11.43
N HIS A 129 5.18 13.84 10.42
CA HIS A 129 4.16 14.89 10.50
C HIS A 129 4.38 15.89 11.66
N THR A 130 5.63 16.30 11.91
CA THR A 130 5.99 17.26 12.98
C THR A 130 6.67 18.52 12.46
N SER A 131 6.51 18.85 11.17
CA SER A 131 7.14 20.02 10.55
C SER A 131 6.45 21.35 10.88
N GLY A 132 5.18 21.30 11.29
CA GLY A 132 4.35 22.50 11.47
C GLY A 132 3.77 23.07 10.17
N ILE A 133 4.04 22.44 9.01
CA ILE A 133 3.43 22.83 7.73
C ILE A 133 1.93 22.55 7.79
N ARG A 134 1.12 23.52 7.38
CA ARG A 134 -0.34 23.41 7.37
C ARG A 134 -0.82 22.50 6.24
N ASP A 135 -1.82 21.67 6.53
CA ASP A 135 -2.45 20.81 5.54
C ASP A 135 -3.25 21.64 4.53
N GLN A 136 -3.04 21.35 3.24
CA GLN A 136 -3.67 22.08 2.14
C GLN A 136 -5.21 22.02 2.18
N TRP A 137 -5.80 20.90 2.57
CA TRP A 137 -7.26 20.75 2.59
C TRP A 137 -7.89 21.54 3.73
N ILE A 138 -7.14 21.72 4.82
CA ILE A 138 -7.53 22.62 5.91
C ILE A 138 -7.44 24.07 5.42
N LEU A 139 -6.33 24.45 4.77
CA LEU A 139 -6.16 25.82 4.26
C LEU A 139 -7.24 26.20 3.23
N GLN A 140 -7.54 25.31 2.29
CA GLN A 140 -8.61 25.51 1.31
C GLN A 140 -9.96 25.71 1.99
N ARG A 141 -10.32 24.87 2.97
CA ARG A 141 -11.56 25.03 3.72
C ARG A 141 -11.62 26.35 4.49
N LEU A 142 -10.52 26.77 5.10
CA LEU A 142 -10.44 28.07 5.79
C LEU A 142 -10.53 29.25 4.81
N ALA A 143 -10.07 29.07 3.59
CA ALA A 143 -10.22 30.03 2.50
C ALA A 143 -11.63 30.01 1.86
N GLY A 144 -12.55 29.20 2.38
CA GLY A 144 -13.96 29.15 1.94
C GLY A 144 -14.28 28.11 0.86
N TRP A 145 -13.32 27.25 0.51
CA TRP A 145 -13.52 26.19 -0.49
C TRP A 145 -14.34 25.03 0.08
N ARG A 146 -15.17 24.44 -0.79
CA ARG A 146 -16.00 23.28 -0.52
C ARG A 146 -15.39 22.03 -1.15
N ALA A 147 -15.82 20.86 -0.67
CA ALA A 147 -15.29 19.58 -1.15
C ALA A 147 -15.69 19.27 -2.60
N ASP A 148 -16.78 19.86 -3.07
CA ASP A 148 -17.34 19.75 -4.42
C ASP A 148 -16.81 20.82 -5.39
N ASP A 149 -16.01 21.77 -4.90
CA ASP A 149 -15.41 22.79 -5.77
C ASP A 149 -14.37 22.16 -6.71
N LEU A 150 -14.36 22.61 -7.97
CA LEU A 150 -13.37 22.19 -8.95
C LEU A 150 -12.01 22.79 -8.61
N VAL A 151 -11.14 21.96 -8.05
CA VAL A 151 -9.74 22.33 -7.80
C VAL A 151 -8.92 22.05 -9.05
N THR A 152 -8.43 23.11 -9.69
CA THR A 152 -7.48 23.01 -10.81
C THR A 152 -6.03 23.07 -10.31
N GLU A 153 -5.08 22.61 -11.11
CA GLU A 153 -3.65 22.72 -10.79
C GLU A 153 -3.22 24.18 -10.54
N LYS A 154 -3.74 25.13 -11.31
CA LYS A 154 -3.47 26.56 -11.12
C LYS A 154 -3.96 27.07 -9.76
N ILE A 155 -5.11 26.59 -9.30
CA ILE A 155 -5.64 26.89 -7.96
C ILE A 155 -4.74 26.27 -6.88
N PHE A 156 -4.25 25.06 -7.12
CA PHE A 156 -3.39 24.32 -6.20
C PHE A 156 -2.05 25.01 -5.93
N LEU A 157 -1.49 25.67 -6.94
CA LEU A 157 -0.18 26.34 -6.86
C LEU A 157 -0.25 27.81 -6.39
N THR A 158 -1.46 28.34 -6.15
CA THR A 158 -1.67 29.75 -5.77
C THR A 158 -2.24 29.94 -4.36
N CYS A 159 -2.55 28.85 -3.65
CA CYS A 159 -2.90 28.84 -2.23
C CYS A 159 -1.65 28.62 -1.36
#